data_AF-A0A087TCA4-F1
#
_entry.id   AF-A0A087TCA4-F1
#
_cell.length_a   1.000
_cell.length_b   1.000
_cell.length_c   1.000
_cell.angle_alpha   90.00
_cell.angle_beta   90.00
_cell.angle_gamma   90.00
#
_symmetry.space_group_name_H-M   'P 1'
#
loop_
_entity.id
_entity.type
_entity.pdbx_description
1 polymer ?
#
loop_
_entity_poly.entity_id
_entity_poly.type
_entity_poly.pdbx_seq_one_letter_code
_entity_poly.pdbx_strand_id
1 'polypeptide(L)' 'MKFHNIHGCNVTIDDGGSRASRTSSFCDGITFSHKPVAINSRISLLLGANEDWTGALRLGVTSQ' A
#
# COMPACT_ATOMS: atom_id res chain seq x y z
N MET A 1 9.83 0.66 -7.66
CA MET A 1 9.17 1.23 -6.45
C MET A 1 8.90 0.08 -5.49
N LYS A 2 9.09 0.25 -4.18
CA LYS A 2 8.77 -0.77 -3.16
C LYS A 2 7.91 -0.14 -2.07
N PHE A 3 7.24 -0.96 -1.28
CA PHE A 3 6.54 -0.54 -0.06
C PHE A 3 7.51 -0.38 1.11
N HIS A 4 7.21 0.57 1.99
CA HIS A 4 8.00 0.83 3.20
C HIS A 4 7.74 -0.26 4.26
N ASN A 5 8.72 -0.53 5.13
CA ASN A 5 8.60 -1.51 6.20
C ASN A 5 7.71 -1.04 7.37
N ILE A 6 7.41 0.26 7.42
CA ILE A 6 6.43 0.82 8.35
C ILE A 6 5.08 0.81 7.62
N HIS A 7 4.15 0.06 8.17
CA HIS A 7 2.80 -0.13 7.65
C HIS A 7 1.87 -0.48 8.83
N GLY A 8 0.56 -0.45 8.57
CA GLY A 8 -0.43 -0.87 9.55
C GLY A 8 -0.32 -2.35 9.92
N CYS A 9 -0.87 -2.72 11.07
CA CYS A 9 -0.79 -4.08 11.62
C CYS A 9 -1.48 -5.13 10.73
N ASN A 10 -2.44 -4.73 9.91
CA ASN A 10 -3.17 -5.61 9.00
C ASN A 10 -2.55 -5.66 7.59
N VAL A 11 -1.30 -5.21 7.42
CA VAL A 11 -0.58 -5.25 6.15
C VAL A 11 0.62 -6.18 6.26
N THR A 12 0.79 -7.04 5.26
CA THR A 12 2.03 -7.80 5.05
C THR A 12 2.72 -7.34 3.79
N ILE A 13 4.04 -7.22 3.86
CA ILE A 13 4.89 -6.87 2.73
C ILE A 13 5.63 -8.12 2.26
N ASP A 14 5.44 -8.50 1.00
CA ASP A 14 6.04 -9.68 0.39
C ASP A 14 6.73 -9.36 -0.95
N ASP A 15 7.17 -10.39 -1.66
CA ASP A 15 7.85 -10.31 -2.96
C ASP A 15 9.00 -9.28 -2.97
N GLY A 16 9.84 -9.37 -1.92
CA GLY A 16 11.00 -8.48 -1.75
C GLY A 16 10.63 -7.00 -1.59
N GLY A 17 9.41 -6.69 -1.14
CA GLY A 17 8.89 -5.34 -0.95
C GLY A 17 8.07 -4.80 -2.11
N SER A 18 7.79 -5.59 -3.15
CA SER A 18 7.02 -5.16 -4.32
C SER A 18 5.51 -5.30 -4.13
N ARG A 19 5.06 -6.09 -3.14
CA ARG A 19 3.64 -6.38 -2.88
C ARG A 19 3.29 -6.07 -1.43
N ALA A 20 2.15 -5.41 -1.26
CA ALA A 20 1.51 -5.20 0.02
C ALA A 20 0.12 -5.83 -0.03
N SER A 21 -0.20 -6.66 0.95
CA SER A 21 -1.47 -7.38 1.04
C SER A 21 -2.12 -7.15 2.41
N ARG A 22 -3.44 -6.96 2.42
CA ARG A 22 -4.21 -6.87 3.66
C ARG A 22 -4.51 -8.27 4.16
N THR A 23 -4.23 -8.55 5.44
CA THR A 23 -4.41 -9.89 6.04
C THR A 23 -5.74 -10.08 6.75
N SER A 24 -6.24 -9.04 7.41
CA SER A 24 -7.48 -9.09 8.20
C SER A 24 -8.10 -7.70 8.38
N SER A 25 -9.37 -7.68 8.81
CA SER A 25 -10.14 -6.45 9.07
C SER A 25 -10.26 -5.52 7.85
N PHE A 26 -10.96 -4.39 8.06
CA PHE A 26 -11.04 -3.27 7.12
C PHE A 26 -10.20 -2.06 7.56
N CYS A 27 -9.70 -2.04 8.81
CA CYS A 27 -8.89 -0.97 9.38
C CYS A 27 -7.39 -1.33 9.41
N ASP A 28 -6.54 -0.36 9.76
CA ASP A 28 -5.07 -0.51 9.90
C ASP A 28 -4.37 -1.14 8.68
N GLY A 29 -4.88 -0.82 7.49
CA GLY A 29 -4.40 -1.29 6.19
C GLY A 29 -3.52 -0.29 5.42
N ILE A 30 -2.92 0.69 6.11
CA ILE A 30 -2.14 1.77 5.46
C ILE A 30 -0.70 1.31 5.19
N THR A 31 -0.17 1.66 4.02
CA THR A 31 1.24 1.46 3.67
C THR A 31 1.78 2.69 2.93
N PHE A 32 3.10 2.81 2.84
CA PHE A 32 3.80 3.94 2.24
C PHE A 32 4.80 3.49 1.18
N SER A 33 5.24 4.41 0.35
CA SER A 33 6.38 4.19 -0.53
C SER A 33 7.68 4.07 0.26
N HIS A 34 8.54 3.12 -0.09
CA HIS A 34 9.84 2.91 0.56
C HIS A 34 10.79 4.11 0.43
N LYS A 35 10.62 4.92 -0.61
CA LYS A 35 11.39 6.14 -0.87
C LYS A 35 10.46 7.29 -1.23
N PRO A 36 10.86 8.55 -1.01
CA PRO A 36 10.11 9.72 -1.46
C PRO A 36 9.79 9.66 -2.95
N VAL A 37 8.59 10.09 -3.31
CA VAL A 37 8.13 10.19 -4.69
C VAL A 37 8.59 11.54 -5.25
N ALA A 38 9.40 11.51 -6.31
CA ALA A 38 9.84 12.74 -6.97
C ALA A 38 8.68 13.43 -7.71
N ILE A 39 8.72 14.76 -7.79
CA ILE A 39 7.79 15.54 -8.61
C ILE A 39 7.90 15.06 -10.07
N ASN A 40 6.76 14.98 -10.76
CA ASN A 40 6.64 14.46 -12.13
C ASN A 40 7.02 12.97 -12.30
N SER A 41 7.21 12.22 -11.21
CA SER A 41 7.40 10.77 -11.33
C SER A 41 6.07 10.05 -11.54
N ARG A 42 6.09 9.04 -12.41
CA ARG A 42 4.94 8.17 -12.66
C ARG A 42 5.05 6.91 -11.82
N ILE A 43 4.05 6.68 -10.98
CA ILE A 43 3.90 5.44 -10.22
C ILE A 43 2.73 4.64 -10.81
N SER A 44 2.90 3.33 -10.90
CA SER A 44 1.85 2.41 -11.33
C SER A 44 1.71 1.31 -10.29
N LEU A 45 0.46 1.02 -9.92
CA LEU A 45 0.09 0.00 -8.95
C LEU A 45 -0.81 -1.00 -9.64
N LEU A 46 -0.50 -2.29 -9.47
CA LEU A 46 -1.41 -3.37 -9.84
C LEU A 46 -2.31 -3.66 -8.64
N LEU A 47 -3.63 -3.59 -8.84
CA LEU A 47 -4.60 -3.83 -7.78
C LEU A 47 -5.13 -5.27 -7.86
N GLY A 48 -5.07 -5.97 -6.74
CA GLY A 48 -5.83 -7.20 -6.54
C GLY A 48 -7.27 -6.88 -6.10
N ALA A 49 -8.23 -7.68 -6.56
CA ALA A 49 -9.62 -7.63 -6.12
C ALA A 49 -9.87 -8.68 -5.03
N ASN A 50 -10.77 -8.36 -4.10
CA ASN A 50 -11.28 -9.28 -3.10
C ASN A 50 -12.78 -8.96 -2.92
N GLU A 51 -13.62 -9.99 -2.90
CA GLU A 51 -15.09 -9.88 -2.84
C GLU A 51 -15.64 -9.88 -1.41
N ASP A 52 -14.79 -10.16 -0.41
CA ASP A 52 -15.17 -10.28 1.00
C ASP A 52 -15.43 -8.91 1.67
N TRP A 53 -15.01 -7.81 1.04
CA TRP A 53 -15.09 -6.45 1.60
C TRP A 53 -15.77 -5.47 0.65
N THR A 54 -16.70 -4.68 1.17
CA THR A 54 -17.24 -3.51 0.48
C THR A 54 -16.46 -2.25 0.87
N GLY A 55 -16.09 -1.42 -0.09
CA GLY A 55 -15.39 -0.16 0.15
C GLY A 55 -14.55 0.29 -1.04
N ALA A 56 -13.63 1.22 -0.79
CA ALA A 56 -12.73 1.76 -1.80
C ALA A 56 -11.30 1.88 -1.27
N LEU A 57 -10.33 1.66 -2.16
CA LEU A 57 -8.93 1.99 -1.91
C LEU A 57 -8.75 3.51 -1.91
N ARG A 58 -7.90 4.01 -0.99
CA ARG A 58 -7.48 5.42 -0.97
C ARG A 58 -6.01 5.51 -1.33
N LEU A 59 -5.68 6.47 -2.17
CA LEU A 59 -4.32 6.76 -2.62
C LEU A 59 -4.07 8.25 -2.45
N GLY A 60 -2.84 8.61 -2.08
CA GLY A 60 -2.46 9.99 -1.84
C GLY A 60 -0.95 10.11 -1.61
N VAL A 61 -0.54 11.31 -1.24
CA VAL A 61 0.86 11.63 -0.90
C VAL A 61 0.91 12.26 0.49
N THR A 62 2.06 12.12 1.15
CA THR A 62 2.34 12.72 2.46
C THR A 62 3.73 13.34 2.44
N SER A 63 3.97 14.31 3.32
CA SER A 63 5.25 15.00 3.50
C SER A 63 5.95 14.69 4.83
N GLN A 64 5.36 13.79 5.63
CA GLN A 64 5.90 13.30 6.89
C GLN A 64 6.72 12.03 6.66
#